data_AF-A0A6P1EDM7-F1
#
_entry.id   AF-A0A6P1EDM7-F1
#
_cell.length_a   1.000
_cell.length_b   1.000
_cell.length_c   1.000
_cell.angle_alpha   90.00
_cell.angle_beta   90.00
_cell.angle_gamma   90.00
#
_symmetry.space_group_name_H-M   'P 1'
#
loop_
_entity.id
_entity.type
_entity.pdbx_description
1 polymer ?
#
loop_
_entity_poly.entity_id
_entity_poly.type
_entity_poly.pdbx_seq_one_letter_code
_entity_poly.pdbx_strand_id
1 'polypeptide(L)'
;MKKISTVSSYLKVIEKLPLEPFLFRGESKDNGDSKNMATLFRRVHSETKTFQRHDSVETRTFYSFITDYGLNSILNEFHAETNNRSAEIDQNFLAYCQHHGIPTPLLDVTTAPLVALYFACGDALNLNKSKFSPGYVYIFDPDMFIPLDPKYLEYSFQLKSLDIFSQTNISNLTSKISEVLTQGIFSNKKKYIERYIESELIPNIQKYLGQSHFQKDGWQKEIGELTANIADLVKMVKKSDSRLSTSYENYMTYAYRDFNVKDVKQMPTYTSLPNLLGFLIDIARTTSVGGNHFIPNIYFTLKPTINFDRMRAQSGRFIFQLSDSSGFYNQDSFGKQSFKDGRSVIGHEIPIYRTIQIANKRRILYELDHYFGINQKNLFLDDDHICQYLKLGLYQNAVLRQED
;
A
#
# COMPACT_ATOMS: atom_id res chain seq x y z
N MET A 1 11.17 -19.83 8.93
CA MET A 1 10.90 -18.65 9.80
C MET A 1 11.79 -18.73 11.03
N LYS A 2 12.59 -17.68 11.33
CA LYS A 2 13.53 -17.69 12.46
C LYS A 2 12.83 -17.20 13.73
N LYS A 3 12.96 -17.93 14.83
CA LYS A 3 12.44 -17.55 16.16
C LYS A 3 13.50 -16.78 16.94
N ILE A 4 13.09 -15.67 17.55
CA ILE A 4 13.96 -14.72 18.27
C ILE A 4 13.40 -14.48 19.67
N SER A 5 14.30 -14.39 20.66
CA SER A 5 13.95 -14.24 22.07
C SER A 5 14.69 -13.10 22.79
N THR A 6 15.63 -12.44 22.10
CA THR A 6 16.45 -11.33 22.64
C THR A 6 16.71 -10.29 21.55
N VAL A 7 16.93 -9.04 21.94
CA VAL A 7 17.31 -7.94 21.03
C VAL A 7 18.64 -8.26 20.33
N SER A 8 19.62 -8.83 21.04
CA SER A 8 20.90 -9.25 20.43
C SER A 8 20.70 -10.28 19.31
N SER A 9 19.87 -11.30 19.53
CA SER A 9 19.59 -12.31 18.50
C SER A 9 18.84 -11.73 17.30
N TYR A 10 18.02 -10.70 17.51
CA TYR A 10 17.34 -9.94 16.48
C TYR A 10 18.34 -9.12 15.64
N LEU A 11 19.22 -8.35 16.29
CA LEU A 11 20.24 -7.54 15.61
C LEU A 11 21.17 -8.40 14.73
N LYS A 12 21.56 -9.60 15.19
CA LYS A 12 22.31 -10.58 14.37
C LYS A 12 21.58 -11.05 13.10
N VAL A 13 20.25 -10.88 13.01
CA VAL A 13 19.49 -11.11 11.78
C VAL A 13 19.54 -9.88 10.88
N ILE A 14 19.37 -8.70 11.47
CA ILE A 14 19.40 -7.43 10.75
C ILE A 14 20.78 -7.17 10.13
N GLU A 15 21.86 -7.47 10.84
CA GLU A 15 23.25 -7.36 10.36
C GLU A 15 23.55 -8.21 9.12
N LYS A 16 22.71 -9.21 8.82
CA LYS A 16 22.85 -10.09 7.64
C LYS A 16 22.06 -9.60 6.44
N LEU A 17 21.28 -8.53 6.59
CA LEU A 17 20.57 -7.92 5.48
C LEU A 17 21.57 -7.12 4.62
N PRO A 18 21.31 -6.97 3.31
CA PRO A 18 22.03 -5.99 2.49
C PRO A 18 22.01 -4.60 3.14
N LEU A 19 23.04 -3.79 2.87
CA LEU A 19 23.16 -2.41 3.35
C LEU A 19 22.22 -1.48 2.56
N GLU A 20 20.93 -1.69 2.75
CA GLU A 20 19.84 -0.98 2.08
C GLU A 20 18.79 -0.52 3.10
N PRO A 21 18.02 0.55 2.80
CA PRO A 21 17.04 1.10 3.73
C PRO A 21 15.75 0.26 3.76
N PHE A 22 15.83 -0.96 4.28
CA PHE A 22 14.70 -1.86 4.50
C PHE A 22 13.58 -1.20 5.32
N LEU A 23 12.35 -1.62 5.04
CA LEU A 23 11.18 -1.24 5.82
C LEU A 23 10.79 -2.39 6.74
N PHE A 24 10.32 -2.05 7.93
CA PHE A 24 9.97 -3.00 8.98
C PHE A 24 8.57 -2.72 9.49
N ARG A 25 7.84 -3.77 9.86
CA ARG A 25 6.56 -3.67 10.56
C ARG A 25 6.48 -4.72 11.67
N GLY A 26 6.14 -4.27 12.87
CA GLY A 26 5.83 -5.15 13.98
C GLY A 26 4.34 -5.40 14.09
N GLU A 27 3.93 -6.66 14.18
CA GLU A 27 2.59 -7.04 14.59
C GLU A 27 2.66 -7.91 15.84
N SER A 28 1.91 -7.53 16.87
CA SER A 28 1.93 -8.21 18.16
C SER A 28 1.30 -9.60 18.13
N LYS A 29 0.64 -10.00 17.05
CA LYS A 29 0.03 -11.32 16.89
C LYS A 29 -0.01 -11.74 15.44
N ASP A 30 -0.31 -13.01 15.22
CA ASP A 30 -0.65 -13.48 13.88
C ASP A 30 -2.03 -12.97 13.51
N ASN A 31 -2.08 -12.13 12.47
CA ASN A 31 -3.33 -11.57 11.95
C ASN A 31 -3.89 -12.39 10.76
N GLY A 32 -3.29 -13.55 10.45
CA GLY A 32 -3.74 -14.45 9.37
C GLY A 32 -3.87 -13.71 8.04
N ASP A 33 -5.05 -13.78 7.44
CA ASP A 33 -5.37 -13.13 6.16
C ASP A 33 -5.33 -11.59 6.20
N SER A 34 -5.33 -10.99 7.39
CA SER A 34 -5.30 -9.54 7.59
C SER A 34 -3.93 -8.98 8.02
N LYS A 35 -2.90 -9.83 8.00
CA LYS A 35 -1.50 -9.40 8.23
C LYS A 35 -1.09 -8.36 7.18
N ASN A 36 -0.33 -7.35 7.58
CA ASN A 36 0.15 -6.29 6.67
C ASN A 36 -0.97 -5.66 5.81
N MET A 37 -2.16 -5.53 6.40
CA MET A 37 -3.33 -4.91 5.76
C MET A 37 -3.55 -3.54 6.41
N ALA A 38 -3.71 -2.51 5.57
CA ALA A 38 -4.05 -1.17 5.98
C ALA A 38 -5.38 -1.15 6.73
N THR A 39 -5.57 -0.15 7.59
CA THR A 39 -6.71 -0.09 8.51
C THR A 39 -8.04 -0.09 7.79
N LEU A 40 -8.13 0.59 6.63
CA LEU A 40 -9.30 0.56 5.76
C LEU A 40 -9.68 -0.88 5.39
N PHE A 41 -8.80 -1.58 4.66
CA PHE A 41 -9.08 -2.94 4.17
C PHE A 41 -9.24 -3.96 5.29
N ARG A 42 -8.56 -3.77 6.42
CA ARG A 42 -8.67 -4.66 7.59
C ARG A 42 -10.05 -4.59 8.22
N ARG A 43 -10.60 -3.39 8.43
CA ARG A 43 -11.98 -3.22 8.91
C ARG A 43 -12.95 -3.87 7.94
N VAL A 44 -12.71 -3.65 6.64
CA VAL A 44 -13.55 -4.27 5.63
C VAL A 44 -13.53 -5.80 5.75
N HIS A 45 -12.35 -6.40 5.78
CA HIS A 45 -12.17 -7.84 5.87
C HIS A 45 -12.79 -8.44 7.15
N SER A 46 -12.71 -7.74 8.30
CA SER A 46 -13.36 -8.21 9.53
C SER A 46 -14.88 -8.17 9.44
N GLU A 47 -15.42 -7.12 8.82
CA GLU A 47 -16.86 -6.90 8.72
C GLU A 47 -17.49 -7.76 7.62
N THR A 48 -16.81 -8.05 6.50
CA THR A 48 -17.32 -9.01 5.49
C THR A 48 -17.48 -10.42 6.07
N LYS A 49 -16.61 -10.84 7.01
CA LYS A 49 -16.74 -12.12 7.72
C LYS A 49 -17.99 -12.16 8.62
N THR A 50 -18.45 -11.01 9.13
CA THR A 50 -19.68 -10.92 9.93
C THR A 50 -20.95 -10.77 9.08
N PHE A 51 -20.87 -10.06 7.94
CA PHE A 51 -22.01 -9.77 7.06
C PHE A 51 -22.48 -10.94 6.19
N GLN A 52 -21.72 -12.06 6.11
CA GLN A 52 -22.21 -13.31 5.52
C GLN A 52 -23.44 -13.93 6.25
N ARG A 53 -23.96 -13.25 7.30
CA ARG A 53 -25.11 -13.67 8.11
C ARG A 53 -26.28 -12.67 8.15
N HIS A 54 -26.21 -11.55 7.42
CA HIS A 54 -27.16 -10.42 7.55
C HIS A 54 -27.86 -10.05 6.23
N ASP A 55 -28.96 -9.28 6.33
CA ASP A 55 -29.84 -8.91 5.22
C ASP A 55 -29.11 -8.06 4.15
N SER A 56 -29.64 -8.11 2.93
CA SER A 56 -29.09 -7.49 1.71
C SER A 56 -28.83 -5.98 1.82
N VAL A 57 -29.54 -5.28 2.72
CA VAL A 57 -29.44 -3.84 2.95
C VAL A 57 -28.20 -3.46 3.77
N GLU A 58 -27.92 -4.13 4.89
CA GLU A 58 -26.75 -3.86 5.73
C GLU A 58 -25.45 -4.12 4.97
N THR A 59 -25.43 -5.21 4.20
CA THR A 59 -24.36 -5.55 3.29
C THR A 59 -24.11 -4.41 2.29
N ARG A 60 -25.16 -3.88 1.65
CA ARG A 60 -25.06 -2.78 0.68
C ARG A 60 -24.55 -1.47 1.30
N THR A 61 -25.01 -1.11 2.50
CA THR A 61 -24.56 0.10 3.21
C THR A 61 -23.09 0.03 3.57
N PHE A 62 -22.65 -1.13 4.07
CA PHE A 62 -21.24 -1.38 4.36
C PHE A 62 -20.36 -1.33 3.11
N TYR A 63 -20.79 -1.93 2.00
CA TYR A 63 -20.06 -1.83 0.72
C TYR A 63 -20.03 -0.40 0.15
N SER A 64 -21.10 0.37 0.32
CA SER A 64 -21.15 1.80 -0.04
C SER A 64 -20.12 2.62 0.76
N PHE A 65 -19.98 2.36 2.06
CA PHE A 65 -19.04 3.02 2.97
C PHE A 65 -17.56 2.82 2.57
N ILE A 66 -17.23 1.66 2.03
CA ILE A 66 -15.86 1.30 1.65
C ILE A 66 -15.53 1.57 0.17
N THR A 67 -16.47 2.14 -0.59
CA THR A 67 -16.18 2.66 -1.93
C THR A 67 -15.35 3.95 -1.83
N ASP A 68 -14.76 4.36 -2.96
CA ASP A 68 -14.16 5.69 -3.10
C ASP A 68 -15.07 6.81 -2.58
N TYR A 69 -16.39 6.69 -2.82
CA TYR A 69 -17.37 7.67 -2.37
C TYR A 69 -17.48 7.73 -0.84
N GLY A 70 -17.58 6.58 -0.17
CA GLY A 70 -17.70 6.51 1.28
C GLY A 70 -16.45 7.00 2.01
N LEU A 71 -15.26 6.57 1.55
CA LEU A 71 -14.00 7.09 2.12
C LEU A 71 -13.90 8.61 1.91
N ASN A 72 -14.17 9.09 0.69
CA ASN A 72 -14.10 10.53 0.39
C ASN A 72 -15.08 11.34 1.25
N SER A 73 -16.27 10.80 1.53
CA SER A 73 -17.24 11.45 2.42
C SER A 73 -16.67 11.65 3.82
N ILE A 74 -16.10 10.61 4.42
CA ILE A 74 -15.53 10.67 5.79
C ILE A 74 -14.34 11.63 5.82
N LEU A 75 -13.46 11.58 4.81
CA LEU A 75 -12.29 12.45 4.75
C LEU A 75 -12.70 13.92 4.59
N ASN A 76 -13.71 14.22 3.77
CA ASN A 76 -14.24 15.56 3.59
C ASN A 76 -14.94 16.09 4.85
N GLU A 77 -15.72 15.24 5.54
CA GLU A 77 -16.36 15.60 6.80
C GLU A 77 -15.32 15.85 7.89
N PHE A 78 -14.36 14.94 8.07
CA PHE A 78 -13.27 15.14 9.02
C PHE A 78 -12.44 16.39 8.71
N HIS A 79 -12.22 16.69 7.44
CA HIS A 79 -11.55 17.93 7.02
C HIS A 79 -12.37 19.17 7.39
N ALA A 80 -13.69 19.15 7.20
CA ALA A 80 -14.57 20.26 7.54
C ALA A 80 -14.59 20.51 9.06
N GLU A 81 -14.68 19.45 9.86
CA GLU A 81 -14.69 19.51 11.33
C GLU A 81 -13.32 19.90 11.93
N THR A 82 -12.22 19.69 11.20
CA THR A 82 -10.85 20.02 11.65
C THR A 82 -10.22 21.20 10.91
N ASN A 83 -11.03 22.15 10.43
CA ASN A 83 -10.59 23.22 9.51
C ASN A 83 -9.55 24.21 10.06
N ASN A 84 -9.31 24.25 11.38
CA ASN A 84 -8.34 25.16 12.03
C ASN A 84 -6.91 24.59 12.13
N ARG A 85 -6.50 23.73 11.20
CA ARG A 85 -5.19 23.06 11.21
C ARG A 85 -4.13 23.81 10.40
N SER A 86 -2.86 23.44 10.60
CA SER A 86 -1.74 24.05 9.88
C SER A 86 -1.63 23.52 8.44
N ALA A 87 -0.98 24.29 7.56
CA ALA A 87 -0.68 23.87 6.19
C ALA A 87 0.14 22.57 6.13
N GLU A 88 0.98 22.30 7.13
CA GLU A 88 1.76 21.05 7.21
C GLU A 88 0.84 19.84 7.45
N ILE A 89 -0.20 20.00 8.26
CA ILE A 89 -1.22 18.96 8.49
C ILE A 89 -2.03 18.76 7.22
N ASP A 90 -2.43 19.83 6.52
CA ASP A 90 -3.10 19.73 5.22
C ASP A 90 -2.26 18.96 4.21
N GLN A 91 -0.95 19.16 4.22
CA GLN A 91 -0.04 18.45 3.33
C GLN A 91 0.10 16.95 3.66
N ASN A 92 -0.24 16.56 4.89
CA ASN A 92 -0.14 15.18 5.37
C ASN A 92 -1.49 14.66 5.86
N PHE A 93 -2.57 15.18 5.31
CA PHE A 93 -3.92 14.97 5.81
C PHE A 93 -4.27 13.49 5.95
N LEU A 94 -3.91 12.65 4.99
CA LEU A 94 -4.19 11.21 5.07
C LEU A 94 -3.44 10.52 6.23
N ALA A 95 -2.20 10.93 6.51
CA ALA A 95 -1.44 10.45 7.66
C ALA A 95 -2.04 10.96 8.98
N TYR A 96 -2.54 12.20 8.99
CA TYR A 96 -3.25 12.79 10.12
C TYR A 96 -4.57 12.06 10.41
N CYS A 97 -5.35 11.74 9.38
CA CYS A 97 -6.54 10.90 9.48
C CYS A 97 -6.22 9.54 10.13
N GLN A 98 -5.17 8.86 9.65
CA GLN A 98 -4.72 7.59 10.22
C GLN A 98 -4.34 7.72 11.71
N HIS A 99 -3.63 8.79 12.07
CA HIS A 99 -3.24 9.06 13.45
C HIS A 99 -4.45 9.18 14.39
N HIS A 100 -5.54 9.80 13.90
CA HIS A 100 -6.80 9.95 14.64
C HIS A 100 -7.78 8.77 14.46
N GLY A 101 -7.36 7.67 13.85
CA GLY A 101 -8.15 6.44 13.76
C GLY A 101 -9.18 6.40 12.63
N ILE A 102 -9.16 7.39 11.72
CA ILE A 102 -9.89 7.32 10.46
C ILE A 102 -9.24 6.23 9.60
N PRO A 103 -10.00 5.25 9.08
CA PRO A 103 -9.44 4.19 8.25
C PRO A 103 -8.86 4.75 6.95
N THR A 104 -7.62 4.36 6.61
CA THR A 104 -6.96 4.80 5.37
C THR A 104 -6.31 3.62 4.64
N PRO A 105 -5.95 3.77 3.35
CA PRO A 105 -5.16 2.77 2.61
C PRO A 105 -3.67 2.74 3.00
N LEU A 106 -3.25 3.53 4.00
CA LEU A 106 -1.86 3.56 4.46
C LEU A 106 -1.58 2.42 5.45
N LEU A 107 -0.51 1.68 5.21
CA LEU A 107 0.05 0.72 6.14
C LEU A 107 1.27 1.32 6.84
N ASP A 108 1.26 1.40 8.17
CA ASP A 108 2.41 1.88 8.95
C ASP A 108 3.60 0.94 8.82
N VAL A 109 4.75 1.50 8.45
CA VAL A 109 6.05 0.85 8.46
C VAL A 109 7.10 1.79 9.04
N THR A 110 8.26 1.26 9.43
CA THR A 110 9.36 2.04 9.99
C THR A 110 10.68 1.64 9.34
N THR A 111 11.62 2.58 9.25
CA THR A 111 13.02 2.26 8.93
C THR A 111 13.83 1.80 10.13
N ALA A 112 13.30 1.94 11.34
CA ALA A 112 13.98 1.61 12.58
C ALA A 112 13.61 0.16 12.98
N PRO A 113 14.52 -0.82 12.82
CA PRO A 113 14.21 -2.22 13.07
C PRO A 113 13.83 -2.50 14.53
N LEU A 114 14.37 -1.75 15.49
CA LEU A 114 14.03 -1.90 16.91
C LEU A 114 12.65 -1.32 17.25
N VAL A 115 12.18 -0.30 16.53
CA VAL A 115 10.80 0.22 16.65
C VAL A 115 9.80 -0.84 16.19
N ALA A 116 10.05 -1.51 15.06
CA ALA A 116 9.23 -2.64 14.63
C ALA A 116 9.24 -3.79 15.64
N LEU A 117 10.40 -4.08 16.25
CA LEU A 117 10.51 -5.09 17.30
C LEU A 117 9.66 -4.75 18.53
N TYR A 118 9.64 -3.47 18.94
CA TYR A 118 8.77 -2.99 20.01
C TYR A 118 7.29 -3.26 19.70
N PHE A 119 6.80 -2.89 18.50
CA PHE A 119 5.42 -3.11 18.10
C PHE A 119 5.06 -4.60 18.00
N ALA A 120 6.00 -5.46 17.60
CA ALA A 120 5.82 -6.91 17.62
C ALA A 120 5.66 -7.50 19.03
N CYS A 121 6.03 -6.74 20.08
CA CYS A 121 5.91 -7.14 21.47
C CYS A 121 4.78 -6.43 22.23
N GLY A 122 4.11 -5.44 21.62
CA GLY A 122 3.30 -4.45 22.34
C GLY A 122 2.12 -5.00 23.15
N ASP A 123 1.56 -6.17 22.78
CA ASP A 123 0.49 -6.81 23.56
C ASP A 123 0.97 -7.36 24.91
N ALA A 124 2.28 -7.61 25.07
CA ALA A 124 2.87 -8.09 26.32
C ALA A 124 2.91 -7.03 27.43
N LEU A 125 2.57 -5.77 27.11
CA LEU A 125 2.34 -4.70 28.08
C LEU A 125 1.00 -4.86 28.81
N ASN A 126 0.07 -5.66 28.28
CA ASN A 126 -1.21 -5.92 28.93
C ASN A 126 -1.04 -6.86 30.13
N LEU A 127 -1.53 -6.43 31.30
CA LEU A 127 -1.38 -7.17 32.56
C LEU A 127 -2.25 -8.45 32.64
N ASN A 128 -3.25 -8.60 31.78
CA ASN A 128 -4.08 -9.81 31.70
C ASN A 128 -3.32 -10.96 31.04
N LYS A 129 -2.82 -11.89 31.87
CA LYS A 129 -1.84 -12.95 31.57
C LYS A 129 -2.35 -14.15 30.74
N SER A 130 -3.40 -14.05 29.93
CA SER A 130 -3.88 -15.20 29.13
C SER A 130 -3.17 -15.30 27.76
N LYS A 131 -2.14 -16.16 27.68
CA LYS A 131 -1.45 -16.65 26.47
C LYS A 131 -1.22 -15.60 25.36
N PHE A 132 -0.09 -14.88 25.44
CA PHE A 132 0.37 -14.08 24.30
C PHE A 132 0.66 -15.02 23.11
N SER A 133 0.02 -14.75 21.97
CA SER A 133 0.46 -15.32 20.70
C SER A 133 1.88 -14.85 20.38
N PRO A 134 2.66 -15.56 19.56
CA PRO A 134 3.92 -15.04 19.05
C PRO A 134 3.71 -13.70 18.32
N GLY A 135 4.68 -12.80 18.45
CA GLY A 135 4.74 -11.56 17.68
C GLY A 135 5.50 -11.77 16.38
N TYR A 136 5.38 -10.85 15.44
CA TYR A 136 6.03 -10.93 14.15
C TYR A 136 6.65 -9.60 13.75
N VAL A 137 7.86 -9.66 13.20
CA VAL A 137 8.44 -8.56 12.44
C VAL A 137 8.50 -8.97 10.97
N TYR A 138 7.85 -8.17 10.13
CA TYR A 138 7.89 -8.29 8.68
C TYR A 138 8.91 -7.29 8.14
N ILE A 139 9.76 -7.78 7.23
CA ILE A 139 10.78 -7.01 6.54
C ILE A 139 10.35 -6.89 5.09
N PHE A 140 10.38 -5.68 4.55
CA PHE A 140 10.06 -5.39 3.17
C PHE A 140 11.29 -4.82 2.47
N ASP A 141 11.61 -5.42 1.32
CA ASP A 141 12.68 -5.00 0.43
C ASP A 141 12.29 -3.68 -0.26
N PRO A 142 13.07 -2.61 -0.10
CA PRO A 142 12.76 -1.30 -0.67
C PRO A 142 12.83 -1.28 -2.21
N ASP A 143 13.41 -2.30 -2.86
CA ASP A 143 13.37 -2.46 -4.31
C ASP A 143 11.98 -2.83 -4.83
N MET A 144 11.11 -3.39 -3.99
CA MET A 144 9.75 -3.76 -4.39
C MET A 144 8.79 -2.56 -4.48
N PHE A 145 9.20 -1.39 -3.96
CA PHE A 145 8.31 -0.25 -3.81
C PHE A 145 8.75 0.95 -4.66
N ILE A 146 7.76 1.61 -5.25
CA ILE A 146 7.92 2.91 -5.90
C ILE A 146 7.59 3.99 -4.88
N PRO A 147 8.51 4.91 -4.55
CA PRO A 147 8.17 6.04 -3.70
C PRO A 147 7.25 7.00 -4.46
N LEU A 148 6.13 7.34 -3.84
CA LEU A 148 5.19 8.34 -4.32
C LEU A 148 5.55 9.71 -3.76
N ASP A 149 5.16 10.72 -4.52
CA ASP A 149 5.24 12.12 -4.11
C ASP A 149 4.36 12.36 -2.85
N PRO A 150 4.84 13.11 -1.85
CA PRO A 150 4.05 13.46 -0.68
C PRO A 150 2.70 14.12 -0.98
N LYS A 151 2.50 14.69 -2.18
CA LYS A 151 1.19 15.21 -2.67
C LYS A 151 0.04 14.19 -2.67
N TYR A 152 0.34 12.91 -2.46
CA TYR A 152 -0.65 11.84 -2.28
C TYR A 152 -1.14 11.71 -0.83
N LEU A 153 -0.47 12.37 0.13
CA LEU A 153 -0.95 12.52 1.51
C LEU A 153 -1.78 13.79 1.71
N GLU A 154 -1.65 14.76 0.82
CA GLU A 154 -2.36 16.04 0.89
C GLU A 154 -3.88 15.85 0.78
N TYR A 155 -4.62 16.70 1.49
CA TYR A 155 -6.05 16.76 1.31
C TYR A 155 -6.41 17.22 -0.12
N SER A 156 -7.45 16.59 -0.69
CA SER A 156 -8.14 17.15 -1.84
C SER A 156 -9.62 16.85 -1.74
N PHE A 157 -10.48 17.84 -1.97
CA PHE A 157 -11.94 17.67 -1.92
C PHE A 157 -12.46 16.56 -2.86
N GLN A 158 -11.73 16.31 -3.95
CA GLN A 158 -11.94 15.22 -4.91
C GLN A 158 -10.94 14.09 -4.70
N LEU A 159 -10.75 13.64 -3.44
CA LEU A 159 -9.71 12.68 -3.09
C LEU A 159 -9.60 11.51 -4.08
N LYS A 160 -8.34 11.31 -4.48
CA LYS A 160 -7.89 10.32 -5.46
C LYS A 160 -8.38 8.96 -4.98
N SER A 161 -9.15 8.29 -5.83
CA SER A 161 -9.62 6.91 -5.67
C SER A 161 -8.64 5.98 -4.94
N LEU A 162 -9.19 5.02 -4.20
CA LEU A 162 -8.49 3.89 -3.58
C LEU A 162 -7.61 3.13 -4.57
N ASP A 163 -8.03 3.15 -5.83
CA ASP A 163 -7.22 2.77 -6.96
C ASP A 163 -6.53 4.01 -7.53
N ILE A 164 -5.23 4.19 -7.29
CA ILE A 164 -4.49 5.29 -7.92
C ILE A 164 -4.61 5.22 -9.45
N PHE A 165 -4.89 4.05 -10.01
CA PHE A 165 -5.11 3.80 -11.41
C PHE A 165 -6.58 3.95 -11.83
N SER A 166 -7.48 4.73 -11.22
CA SER A 166 -8.90 4.82 -11.67
C SER A 166 -9.13 5.66 -12.96
N GLN A 167 -10.34 5.62 -13.56
CA GLN A 167 -10.65 6.19 -14.90
C GLN A 167 -10.67 7.72 -14.93
N THR A 168 -11.29 8.37 -13.94
CA THR A 168 -11.22 9.83 -13.74
C THR A 168 -9.80 10.31 -13.49
N ASN A 169 -8.95 9.39 -13.03
CA ASN A 169 -7.53 9.60 -12.89
C ASN A 169 -6.74 9.36 -14.16
N ILE A 170 -7.17 8.71 -15.26
CA ILE A 170 -6.24 8.34 -16.36
C ILE A 170 -5.46 9.54 -16.91
N SER A 171 -6.09 10.69 -17.16
CA SER A 171 -5.38 11.83 -17.75
C SER A 171 -4.42 12.47 -16.76
N ASN A 172 -4.79 12.43 -15.49
CA ASN A 172 -3.95 12.82 -14.38
C ASN A 172 -2.91 11.76 -14.04
N LEU A 173 -3.19 10.48 -14.28
CA LEU A 173 -2.41 9.31 -13.95
C LEU A 173 -1.33 9.18 -14.98
N THR A 174 -1.58 9.50 -16.23
CA THR A 174 -0.52 9.41 -17.23
C THR A 174 0.45 10.57 -17.12
N SER A 175 -0.03 11.78 -16.83
CA SER A 175 0.84 12.90 -16.47
C SER A 175 1.53 12.66 -15.11
N LYS A 176 0.85 12.10 -14.10
CA LYS A 176 1.43 11.76 -12.78
C LYS A 176 2.31 10.52 -12.80
N ILE A 177 2.05 9.51 -13.62
CA ILE A 177 2.91 8.34 -13.84
C ILE A 177 4.13 8.86 -14.58
N SER A 178 3.97 9.60 -15.68
CA SER A 178 5.13 10.24 -16.29
C SER A 178 5.87 11.09 -15.25
N GLU A 179 5.23 11.94 -14.45
CA GLU A 179 5.89 12.77 -13.42
C GLU A 179 6.58 11.92 -12.32
N VAL A 180 5.85 11.08 -11.58
CA VAL A 180 6.36 10.17 -10.54
C VAL A 180 7.45 9.25 -11.09
N LEU A 181 7.28 8.74 -12.31
CA LEU A 181 8.23 7.82 -12.94
C LEU A 181 9.39 8.56 -13.65
N THR A 182 9.31 9.87 -13.90
CA THR A 182 10.38 10.70 -14.51
C THR A 182 11.18 11.52 -13.49
N GLN A 183 10.71 11.67 -12.24
CA GLN A 183 11.35 12.43 -11.14
C GLN A 183 12.74 11.88 -10.68
N GLY A 184 13.45 11.09 -11.49
CA GLY A 184 14.76 10.50 -11.13
C GLY A 184 14.67 9.36 -10.10
N ILE A 185 13.48 9.05 -9.61
CA ILE A 185 13.19 7.90 -8.74
C ILE A 185 13.47 6.58 -9.50
N PHE A 186 13.23 6.57 -10.81
CA PHE A 186 13.31 5.39 -11.67
C PHE A 186 14.70 5.14 -12.25
N SER A 187 15.55 6.15 -12.35
CA SER A 187 16.93 5.94 -12.82
C SER A 187 17.67 4.95 -11.90
N ASN A 188 17.37 4.97 -10.61
CA ASN A 188 17.96 4.06 -9.62
C ASN A 188 17.26 2.69 -9.55
N LYS A 189 16.00 2.59 -10.00
CA LYS A 189 15.20 1.34 -9.98
C LYS A 189 15.03 0.68 -11.35
N LYS A 190 15.61 1.24 -12.41
CA LYS A 190 15.38 0.85 -13.82
C LYS A 190 15.32 -0.67 -14.03
N LYS A 191 16.32 -1.40 -13.53
CA LYS A 191 16.40 -2.88 -13.65
C LYS A 191 15.23 -3.61 -12.99
N TYR A 192 14.77 -3.13 -11.83
CA TYR A 192 13.62 -3.71 -11.13
C TYR A 192 12.35 -3.56 -11.97
N ILE A 193 12.10 -2.36 -12.50
CA ILE A 193 10.91 -2.10 -13.32
C ILE A 193 10.97 -2.84 -14.65
N GLU A 194 12.15 -2.93 -15.27
CA GLU A 194 12.34 -3.74 -16.48
C GLU A 194 11.96 -5.20 -16.20
N ARG A 195 12.50 -5.78 -15.12
CA ARG A 195 12.16 -7.13 -14.69
C ARG A 195 10.67 -7.28 -14.37
N TYR A 196 10.07 -6.33 -13.65
CA TYR A 196 8.65 -6.37 -13.30
C TYR A 196 7.76 -6.35 -14.56
N ILE A 197 8.08 -5.49 -15.53
CA ILE A 197 7.31 -5.40 -16.77
C ILE A 197 7.35 -6.75 -17.52
N GLU A 198 8.53 -7.32 -17.69
CA GLU A 198 8.74 -8.53 -18.49
C GLU A 198 8.25 -9.81 -17.79
N SER A 199 8.52 -9.94 -16.50
CA SER A 199 8.25 -11.19 -15.76
C SER A 199 6.89 -11.23 -15.07
N GLU A 200 6.26 -10.08 -14.80
CA GLU A 200 5.00 -10.03 -14.07
C GLU A 200 3.92 -9.28 -14.84
N LEU A 201 4.13 -8.02 -15.21
CA LEU A 201 3.07 -7.17 -15.75
C LEU A 201 2.52 -7.68 -17.10
N ILE A 202 3.40 -7.90 -18.09
CA ILE A 202 2.99 -8.38 -19.42
C ILE A 202 2.26 -9.73 -19.30
N PRO A 203 2.80 -10.76 -18.60
CA PRO A 203 2.10 -12.02 -18.38
C PRO A 203 0.74 -11.83 -17.67
N ASN A 204 0.67 -10.96 -16.66
CA ASN A 204 -0.57 -10.69 -15.92
C ASN A 204 -1.62 -10.03 -16.81
N ILE A 205 -1.24 -9.07 -17.65
CA ILE A 205 -2.13 -8.44 -18.62
C ILE A 205 -2.62 -9.47 -19.65
N GLN A 206 -1.72 -10.27 -20.23
CA GLN A 206 -2.10 -11.30 -21.20
C GLN A 206 -3.08 -12.31 -20.60
N LYS A 207 -2.84 -12.73 -19.35
CA LYS A 207 -3.72 -13.62 -18.60
C LYS A 207 -5.07 -12.95 -18.32
N TYR A 208 -5.05 -11.72 -17.83
CA TYR A 208 -6.26 -10.96 -17.50
C TYR A 208 -7.15 -10.75 -18.72
N LEU A 209 -6.57 -10.29 -19.84
CA LEU A 209 -7.29 -10.11 -21.10
C LEU A 209 -7.85 -11.44 -21.61
N GLY A 210 -7.07 -12.54 -21.53
CA GLY A 210 -7.55 -13.88 -21.90
C GLY A 210 -8.69 -14.44 -21.04
N GLN A 211 -8.88 -13.94 -19.81
CA GLN A 211 -9.98 -14.34 -18.92
C GLN A 211 -11.25 -13.50 -19.07
N SER A 212 -11.14 -12.32 -19.68
CA SER A 212 -12.29 -11.43 -19.89
C SER A 212 -13.27 -12.00 -20.92
N HIS A 213 -14.49 -11.43 -21.02
CA HIS A 213 -15.44 -11.77 -22.11
C HIS A 213 -14.83 -11.59 -23.50
N PHE A 214 -13.75 -10.81 -23.55
CA PHE A 214 -12.94 -10.62 -24.72
C PHE A 214 -11.91 -11.75 -24.81
N GLN A 215 -12.31 -12.89 -25.40
CA GLN A 215 -11.41 -14.02 -25.65
C GLN A 215 -10.13 -13.56 -26.37
N LYS A 216 -9.04 -14.31 -26.20
CA LYS A 216 -7.70 -13.97 -26.70
C LYS A 216 -7.68 -13.44 -28.15
N ASP A 217 -8.43 -14.11 -29.04
CA ASP A 217 -8.51 -13.76 -30.46
C ASP A 217 -9.23 -12.41 -30.70
N GLY A 218 -10.15 -12.02 -29.82
CA GLY A 218 -10.84 -10.74 -29.83
C GLY A 218 -9.89 -9.58 -29.56
N TRP A 219 -9.11 -9.64 -28.47
CA TRP A 219 -8.21 -8.52 -28.12
C TRP A 219 -6.98 -8.44 -28.97
N GLN A 220 -6.42 -9.58 -29.40
CA GLN A 220 -5.38 -9.58 -30.41
C GLN A 220 -5.87 -8.94 -31.71
N LYS A 221 -7.16 -9.09 -32.03
CA LYS A 221 -7.78 -8.37 -33.15
C LYS A 221 -7.94 -6.88 -32.83
N GLU A 222 -8.36 -6.44 -31.65
CA GLU A 222 -8.52 -4.99 -31.42
C GLU A 222 -7.19 -4.23 -31.29
N ILE A 223 -6.20 -4.81 -30.63
CA ILE A 223 -4.98 -4.08 -30.20
C ILE A 223 -3.70 -4.67 -30.78
N GLY A 224 -3.73 -5.87 -31.36
CA GLY A 224 -2.53 -6.60 -31.80
C GLY A 224 -1.94 -7.49 -30.70
N GLU A 225 -0.82 -8.16 -30.99
CA GLU A 225 -0.15 -9.04 -30.02
C GLU A 225 0.79 -8.26 -29.10
N LEU A 226 0.63 -8.45 -27.79
CA LEU A 226 1.56 -7.89 -26.81
C LEU A 226 2.87 -8.70 -26.79
N THR A 227 4.00 -8.03 -26.96
CA THR A 227 5.34 -8.66 -26.99
C THR A 227 5.75 -9.22 -25.64
N ALA A 228 6.74 -10.12 -25.63
CA ALA A 228 7.25 -10.73 -24.41
C ALA A 228 8.30 -9.89 -23.66
N ASN A 229 8.93 -8.92 -24.32
CA ASN A 229 10.00 -8.11 -23.73
C ASN A 229 9.90 -6.63 -24.12
N ILE A 230 10.64 -5.79 -23.40
CA ILE A 230 10.60 -4.34 -23.58
C ILE A 230 11.24 -3.91 -24.90
N ALA A 231 12.32 -4.56 -25.33
CA ALA A 231 13.01 -4.18 -26.57
C ALA A 231 12.12 -4.34 -27.80
N ASP A 232 11.32 -5.40 -27.85
CA ASP A 232 10.37 -5.65 -28.92
C ASP A 232 9.13 -4.75 -28.80
N LEU A 233 8.67 -4.47 -27.58
CA LEU A 233 7.61 -3.47 -27.35
C LEU A 233 8.02 -2.12 -27.94
N VAL A 234 9.25 -1.66 -27.66
CA VAL A 234 9.82 -0.42 -28.19
C VAL A 234 9.85 -0.42 -29.72
N LYS A 235 10.27 -1.52 -30.35
CA LYS A 235 10.26 -1.64 -31.82
C LYS A 235 8.85 -1.55 -32.37
N MET A 236 7.89 -2.23 -31.74
CA MET A 236 6.50 -2.27 -32.21
C MET A 236 5.79 -0.92 -32.08
N VAL A 237 5.93 -0.23 -30.94
CA VAL A 237 5.27 1.09 -30.76
C VAL A 237 5.91 2.19 -31.62
N LYS A 238 7.15 2.00 -32.10
CA LYS A 238 7.81 2.89 -33.06
C LYS A 238 7.49 2.54 -34.52
N LYS A 239 7.15 1.29 -34.80
CA LYS A 239 6.81 0.84 -36.15
C LYS A 239 5.39 1.33 -36.47
N SER A 240 5.31 2.39 -37.26
CA SER A 240 4.05 2.86 -37.85
C SER A 240 3.34 1.68 -38.54
N ASP A 241 2.03 1.58 -38.34
CA ASP A 241 1.09 0.64 -38.98
C ASP A 241 0.72 -0.65 -38.21
N SER A 242 1.09 -0.79 -36.93
CA SER A 242 0.52 -1.85 -36.06
C SER A 242 -0.66 -1.32 -35.22
N ARG A 243 -1.63 -2.19 -34.92
CA ARG A 243 -2.72 -1.83 -33.98
C ARG A 243 -2.18 -1.42 -32.61
N LEU A 244 -1.10 -2.06 -32.16
CA LEU A 244 -0.45 -1.75 -30.89
C LEU A 244 0.20 -0.35 -30.93
N SER A 245 0.86 0.01 -32.04
CA SER A 245 1.37 1.37 -32.23
C SER A 245 0.26 2.42 -32.25
N THR A 246 -0.89 2.14 -32.88
CA THR A 246 -2.04 3.04 -32.85
C THR A 246 -2.57 3.23 -31.43
N SER A 247 -2.72 2.15 -30.66
CA SER A 247 -3.12 2.24 -29.25
C SER A 247 -2.10 2.99 -28.41
N TYR A 248 -0.80 2.80 -28.66
CA TYR A 248 0.24 3.57 -27.99
C TYR A 248 0.16 5.06 -28.31
N GLU A 249 -0.06 5.42 -29.57
CA GLU A 249 -0.23 6.81 -29.99
C GLU A 249 -1.47 7.46 -29.36
N ASN A 250 -2.58 6.73 -29.26
CA ASN A 250 -3.78 7.19 -28.58
C ASN A 250 -3.50 7.45 -27.09
N TYR A 251 -2.83 6.52 -26.43
CA TYR A 251 -2.36 6.69 -25.05
C TYR A 251 -1.48 7.93 -24.92
N MET A 252 -0.48 8.12 -25.79
CA MET A 252 0.43 9.28 -25.75
C MET A 252 -0.30 10.60 -26.02
N THR A 253 -1.31 10.61 -26.89
CA THR A 253 -2.16 11.78 -27.14
C THR A 253 -2.93 12.16 -25.88
N TYR A 254 -3.49 11.16 -25.21
CA TYR A 254 -4.26 11.35 -24.00
C TYR A 254 -3.39 11.70 -22.78
N ALA A 255 -2.15 11.19 -22.75
CA ALA A 255 -1.12 11.45 -21.76
C ALA A 255 -0.62 12.89 -21.78
N TYR A 256 -0.36 13.38 -22.98
CA TYR A 256 0.28 14.66 -23.26
C TYR A 256 -0.69 15.54 -24.04
N ARG A 257 -1.92 15.72 -23.53
CA ARG A 257 -3.02 16.42 -24.23
C ARG A 257 -2.66 17.82 -24.73
N ASP A 258 -1.70 18.45 -24.08
CA ASP A 258 -1.21 19.80 -24.43
C ASP A 258 -0.18 19.80 -25.58
N PHE A 259 0.21 18.62 -26.09
CA PHE A 259 1.24 18.45 -27.10
C PHE A 259 0.69 17.78 -28.36
N ASN A 260 1.27 18.13 -29.52
CA ASN A 260 1.00 17.45 -30.78
C ASN A 260 1.70 16.08 -30.78
N VAL A 261 0.98 15.02 -31.13
CA VAL A 261 1.49 13.63 -31.22
C VAL A 261 2.77 13.52 -32.06
N LYS A 262 2.88 14.32 -33.13
CA LYS A 262 4.10 14.33 -33.98
C LYS A 262 5.33 14.84 -33.24
N ASP A 263 5.14 15.78 -32.31
CA ASP A 263 6.21 16.33 -31.48
C ASP A 263 6.53 15.36 -30.34
N VAL A 264 5.50 14.75 -29.73
CA VAL A 264 5.63 13.74 -28.68
C VAL A 264 6.44 12.53 -29.17
N LYS A 265 6.23 12.07 -30.42
CA LYS A 265 7.02 10.99 -31.04
C LYS A 265 8.52 11.27 -31.12
N GLN A 266 8.92 12.54 -31.16
CA GLN A 266 10.31 12.96 -31.26
C GLN A 266 10.95 13.16 -29.88
N MET A 267 10.17 13.17 -28.80
CA MET A 267 10.69 13.35 -27.45
C MET A 267 11.55 12.16 -27.03
N PRO A 268 12.69 12.38 -26.33
CA PRO A 268 13.48 11.30 -25.75
C PRO A 268 12.68 10.39 -24.81
N THR A 269 11.61 10.92 -24.22
CA THR A 269 10.71 10.21 -23.32
C THR A 269 9.71 9.30 -24.04
N TYR A 270 9.57 9.38 -25.38
CA TYR A 270 8.52 8.68 -26.14
C TYR A 270 8.47 7.18 -25.86
N THR A 271 9.62 6.50 -25.75
CA THR A 271 9.72 5.08 -25.36
C THR A 271 10.46 4.89 -24.05
N SER A 272 10.33 5.86 -23.14
CA SER A 272 10.87 5.71 -21.80
C SER A 272 10.10 4.62 -21.04
N LEU A 273 10.80 3.94 -20.13
CA LEU A 273 10.21 2.92 -19.27
C LEU A 273 8.93 3.41 -18.54
N PRO A 274 8.88 4.66 -18.04
CA PRO A 274 7.66 5.29 -17.57
C PRO A 274 6.44 5.19 -18.50
N ASN A 275 6.62 5.59 -19.76
CA ASN A 275 5.53 5.67 -20.72
C ASN A 275 5.11 4.28 -21.20
N LEU A 276 6.05 3.34 -21.31
CA LEU A 276 5.72 1.94 -21.61
C LEU A 276 4.93 1.30 -20.46
N LEU A 277 5.32 1.55 -19.20
CA LEU A 277 4.58 1.06 -18.04
C LEU A 277 3.16 1.65 -17.99
N GLY A 278 3.04 2.98 -18.13
CA GLY A 278 1.74 3.64 -18.13
C GLY A 278 0.84 3.17 -19.28
N PHE A 279 1.41 2.95 -20.47
CA PHE A 279 0.67 2.37 -21.59
C PHE A 279 0.15 0.97 -21.28
N LEU A 280 0.98 0.09 -20.73
CA LEU A 280 0.59 -1.27 -20.37
C LEU A 280 -0.55 -1.31 -19.34
N ILE A 281 -0.58 -0.34 -18.43
CA ILE A 281 -1.68 -0.20 -17.46
C ILE A 281 -2.94 0.34 -18.15
N ASP A 282 -2.80 1.33 -19.03
CA ASP A 282 -3.92 1.96 -19.75
C ASP A 282 -4.62 0.98 -20.71
N ILE A 283 -3.85 0.27 -21.54
CA ILE A 283 -4.37 -0.74 -22.48
C ILE A 283 -5.14 -1.85 -21.74
N ALA A 284 -4.63 -2.35 -20.61
CA ALA A 284 -5.30 -3.41 -19.86
C ALA A 284 -6.66 -2.97 -19.28
N ARG A 285 -6.86 -1.66 -19.09
CA ARG A 285 -8.08 -1.08 -18.53
C ARG A 285 -9.09 -0.64 -19.57
N THR A 286 -8.62 -0.07 -20.68
CA THR A 286 -9.49 0.41 -21.76
C THR A 286 -10.09 -0.74 -22.57
N THR A 287 -9.49 -1.93 -22.50
CA THR A 287 -9.88 -3.07 -23.35
C THR A 287 -10.65 -4.16 -22.62
N SER A 288 -10.81 -4.04 -21.29
CA SER A 288 -11.71 -4.90 -20.53
C SER A 288 -13.16 -4.42 -20.66
N VAL A 289 -13.98 -5.17 -21.39
CA VAL A 289 -15.43 -4.96 -21.48
C VAL A 289 -16.11 -5.49 -20.21
N GLY A 290 -17.00 -4.70 -19.60
CA GLY A 290 -17.82 -5.11 -18.44
C GLY A 290 -17.42 -4.53 -17.08
N GLY A 291 -16.58 -3.48 -17.04
CA GLY A 291 -16.31 -2.74 -15.80
C GLY A 291 -15.30 -3.38 -14.85
N ASN A 292 -14.79 -4.58 -15.13
CA ASN A 292 -13.68 -5.14 -14.35
C ASN A 292 -12.39 -4.33 -14.60
N HIS A 293 -11.76 -3.86 -13.54
CA HIS A 293 -10.55 -3.05 -13.59
C HIS A 293 -9.32 -3.93 -13.40
N PHE A 294 -8.41 -3.95 -14.39
CA PHE A 294 -7.07 -4.51 -14.18
C PHE A 294 -6.29 -3.58 -13.25
N ILE A 295 -5.85 -4.11 -12.11
CA ILE A 295 -4.97 -3.40 -11.19
C ILE A 295 -3.64 -4.15 -11.15
N PRO A 296 -2.52 -3.51 -11.53
CA PRO A 296 -1.23 -4.17 -11.55
C PRO A 296 -0.71 -4.35 -10.10
N ASN A 297 0.09 -5.40 -9.87
CA ASN A 297 0.76 -5.66 -8.59
C ASN A 297 1.96 -4.71 -8.39
N ILE A 298 1.67 -3.42 -8.30
CA ILE A 298 2.66 -2.37 -8.06
C ILE A 298 2.46 -1.86 -6.64
N TYR A 299 3.57 -1.76 -5.91
CA TYR A 299 3.57 -1.36 -4.51
C TYR A 299 4.20 0.01 -4.35
N PHE A 300 3.62 0.81 -3.47
CA PHE A 300 3.99 2.21 -3.32
C PHE A 300 4.40 2.52 -1.88
N THR A 301 5.37 3.41 -1.73
CA THR A 301 5.75 3.94 -0.41
C THR A 301 5.56 5.44 -0.37
N LEU A 302 5.18 5.96 0.79
CA LEU A 302 5.03 7.38 1.02
C LEU A 302 5.90 7.78 2.21
N LYS A 303 6.63 8.88 2.02
CA LYS A 303 7.34 9.54 3.10
C LYS A 303 6.56 10.81 3.47
N PRO A 304 6.01 10.90 4.69
CA PRO A 304 5.34 12.11 5.16
C PRO A 304 6.32 13.29 5.18
N THR A 305 5.83 14.49 4.87
CA THR A 305 6.62 15.75 4.96
C THR A 305 6.59 16.34 6.36
N ILE A 306 5.55 16.06 7.15
CA ILE A 306 5.43 16.55 8.51
C ILE A 306 6.27 15.74 9.50
N ASN A 307 6.76 16.46 10.50
CA ASN A 307 7.49 15.93 11.64
C ASN A 307 6.59 15.92 12.90
N PHE A 308 5.47 15.17 12.89
CA PHE A 308 4.83 14.88 14.17
C PHE A 308 5.86 14.20 15.09
N ASP A 309 5.93 14.61 16.36
CA ASP A 309 6.91 14.07 17.32
C ASP A 309 6.89 12.54 17.33
N ARG A 310 5.69 11.95 17.38
CA ARG A 310 5.45 10.51 17.26
C ARG A 310 6.02 9.89 15.98
N MET A 311 5.83 10.53 14.83
CA MET A 311 6.28 9.98 13.54
C MET A 311 7.80 10.06 13.37
N ARG A 312 8.43 11.13 13.90
CA ARG A 312 9.90 11.21 14.00
C ARG A 312 10.46 10.13 14.91
N ALA A 313 9.91 10.00 16.13
CA ALA A 313 10.36 9.02 17.11
C ALA A 313 10.29 7.58 16.57
N GLN A 314 9.29 7.31 15.73
CA GLN A 314 9.07 5.99 15.13
C GLN A 314 9.82 5.80 13.81
N SER A 315 10.49 6.84 13.27
CA SER A 315 11.05 6.82 11.90
C SER A 315 10.03 6.31 10.88
N GLY A 316 8.81 6.85 10.96
CA GLY A 316 7.63 6.34 10.26
C GLY A 316 7.68 6.57 8.74
N ARG A 317 7.21 5.57 8.00
CA ARG A 317 6.90 5.60 6.57
C ARG A 317 5.57 4.88 6.35
N PHE A 318 4.98 5.06 5.18
CA PHE A 318 3.78 4.34 4.80
C PHE A 318 4.01 3.49 3.55
N ILE A 319 3.38 2.32 3.51
CA ILE A 319 3.08 1.64 2.25
C ILE A 319 1.65 2.04 1.86
N PHE A 320 1.45 2.55 0.65
CA PHE A 320 0.11 2.81 0.13
C PHE A 320 -0.42 1.52 -0.48
N GLN A 321 -1.41 0.90 0.17
CA GLN A 321 -2.00 -0.35 -0.27
C GLN A 321 -3.15 -0.07 -1.23
N LEU A 322 -3.10 -0.67 -2.41
CA LEU A 322 -4.18 -0.58 -3.39
C LEU A 322 -5.33 -1.52 -3.02
N SER A 323 -6.55 -1.15 -3.39
CA SER A 323 -7.70 -2.05 -3.29
C SER A 323 -7.56 -3.17 -4.33
N ASP A 324 -7.93 -4.40 -3.96
CA ASP A 324 -8.03 -5.52 -4.92
C ASP A 324 -9.40 -5.47 -5.61
N SER A 325 -9.67 -4.37 -6.33
CA SER A 325 -11.03 -3.99 -6.75
C SER A 325 -11.65 -4.81 -7.89
N SER A 326 -11.06 -5.95 -8.22
CA SER A 326 -11.68 -6.98 -9.07
C SER A 326 -13.09 -7.39 -8.59
N GLY A 327 -13.45 -7.10 -7.33
CA GLY A 327 -14.79 -7.31 -6.76
C GLY A 327 -15.74 -6.09 -6.70
N PHE A 328 -15.29 -4.85 -6.85
CA PHE A 328 -16.15 -3.67 -6.61
C PHE A 328 -17.00 -3.24 -7.81
N TYR A 329 -16.58 -3.57 -9.03
CA TYR A 329 -17.15 -2.99 -10.26
C TYR A 329 -17.98 -3.94 -11.12
N ASN A 330 -18.33 -5.13 -10.63
CA ASN A 330 -19.38 -5.93 -11.26
C ASN A 330 -20.73 -5.21 -11.08
N GLN A 331 -21.07 -4.36 -12.06
CA GLN A 331 -22.37 -3.68 -12.21
C GLN A 331 -23.49 -4.65 -12.55
N ASP A 332 -23.15 -5.90 -12.90
CA ASP A 332 -24.12 -6.89 -13.32
C ASP A 332 -24.82 -7.49 -12.11
N SER A 333 -25.96 -6.87 -11.78
CA SER A 333 -27.02 -7.33 -10.88
C SER A 333 -26.83 -6.97 -9.41
N PHE A 334 -27.53 -5.92 -9.00
CA PHE A 334 -28.00 -5.73 -7.62
C PHE A 334 -28.64 -7.02 -7.10
N GLY A 335 -27.89 -7.85 -6.36
CA GLY A 335 -28.49 -8.93 -5.58
C GLY A 335 -27.69 -10.22 -5.37
N LYS A 336 -26.66 -10.54 -6.15
CA LYS A 336 -25.85 -11.76 -5.91
C LYS A 336 -24.40 -11.58 -6.34
N GLN A 337 -23.61 -10.85 -5.55
CA GLN A 337 -22.16 -11.00 -5.60
C GLN A 337 -21.76 -12.22 -4.76
N SER A 338 -21.82 -13.40 -5.37
CA SER A 338 -21.04 -14.54 -4.88
C SER A 338 -19.66 -14.47 -5.53
N PHE A 339 -18.64 -14.15 -4.72
CA PHE A 339 -17.23 -14.27 -5.08
C PHE A 339 -17.01 -15.62 -5.76
N LYS A 340 -16.48 -15.65 -6.99
CA LYS A 340 -16.29 -16.90 -7.76
C LYS A 340 -15.49 -17.97 -6.98
N ASP A 341 -14.66 -17.55 -6.01
CA ASP A 341 -13.76 -18.44 -5.25
C ASP A 341 -13.81 -18.26 -3.71
N GLY A 342 -14.81 -17.56 -3.15
CA GLY A 342 -14.97 -17.42 -1.69
C GLY A 342 -13.89 -16.62 -0.93
N ARG A 343 -13.08 -15.78 -1.59
CA ARG A 343 -12.04 -14.97 -0.94
C ARG A 343 -12.51 -13.54 -0.65
N SER A 344 -12.39 -13.09 0.61
CA SER A 344 -12.37 -11.65 0.95
C SER A 344 -10.92 -11.16 0.98
N VAL A 345 -10.39 -10.76 -0.17
CA VAL A 345 -9.19 -9.91 -0.25
C VAL A 345 -9.65 -8.56 -0.80
N ILE A 346 -9.43 -7.50 -0.02
CA ILE A 346 -10.01 -6.16 -0.28
C ILE A 346 -8.89 -5.14 -0.49
N GLY A 347 -7.63 -5.51 -0.20
CA GLY A 347 -6.43 -4.79 -0.58
C GLY A 347 -5.33 -5.75 -1.02
N HIS A 348 -4.44 -5.29 -1.90
CA HIS A 348 -3.36 -6.09 -2.48
C HIS A 348 -2.46 -6.71 -1.41
N GLU A 349 -2.15 -8.01 -1.54
CA GLU A 349 -1.16 -8.65 -0.66
C GLU A 349 0.22 -8.02 -0.90
N ILE A 350 0.82 -7.51 0.18
CA ILE A 350 2.14 -6.86 0.12
C ILE A 350 3.23 -7.93 0.23
N PRO A 351 4.18 -7.99 -0.72
CA PRO A 351 5.23 -8.99 -0.72
C PRO A 351 6.16 -8.79 0.47
N ILE A 352 6.45 -9.88 1.18
CA ILE A 352 7.29 -9.87 2.38
C ILE A 352 8.65 -10.45 1.99
N TYR A 353 9.73 -9.68 2.21
CA TYR A 353 11.09 -10.16 1.99
C TYR A 353 11.49 -11.20 3.03
N ARG A 354 11.16 -10.95 4.31
CA ARG A 354 11.46 -11.87 5.40
C ARG A 354 10.52 -11.69 6.59
N THR A 355 10.16 -12.80 7.23
CA THR A 355 9.39 -12.82 8.48
C THR A 355 10.25 -13.34 9.63
N ILE A 356 10.24 -12.61 10.75
CA ILE A 356 10.88 -12.99 12.00
C ILE A 356 9.80 -13.20 13.06
N GLN A 357 9.83 -14.34 13.73
CA GLN A 357 8.89 -14.66 14.80
C GLN A 357 9.49 -14.32 16.17
N ILE A 358 8.71 -13.66 17.02
CA ILE A 358 9.11 -13.20 18.34
C ILE A 358 8.50 -14.11 19.41
N ALA A 359 9.35 -14.75 20.20
CA ALA A 359 8.95 -15.72 21.21
C ALA A 359 8.92 -15.14 22.64
N ASN A 360 9.91 -14.32 23.03
CA ASN A 360 10.03 -13.78 24.40
C ASN A 360 9.83 -12.26 24.43
N LYS A 361 8.58 -11.83 24.25
CA LYS A 361 8.20 -10.42 24.13
C LYS A 361 8.55 -9.58 25.35
N ARG A 362 8.31 -10.09 26.56
CA ARG A 362 8.58 -9.34 27.81
C ARG A 362 10.06 -9.05 28.00
N ARG A 363 10.91 -10.06 27.79
CA ARG A 363 12.36 -9.88 27.83
C ARG A 363 12.82 -8.86 26.80
N ILE A 364 12.28 -8.93 25.59
CA ILE A 364 12.63 -7.98 24.52
C ILE A 364 12.18 -6.57 24.87
N LEU A 365 10.96 -6.36 25.39
CA LEU A 365 10.50 -5.04 25.84
C LEU A 365 11.40 -4.47 26.94
N TYR A 366 11.80 -5.31 27.92
CA TYR A 366 12.75 -4.91 28.95
C TYR A 366 14.09 -4.49 28.35
N GLU A 367 14.67 -5.31 27.45
CA GLU A 367 15.94 -4.99 26.81
C GLU A 367 15.86 -3.69 25.99
N LEU A 368 14.76 -3.50 25.24
CA LEU A 368 14.49 -2.30 24.43
C LEU A 368 14.40 -1.04 25.30
N ASP A 369 13.70 -1.11 26.43
CA ASP A 369 13.54 0.02 27.33
C ASP A 369 14.88 0.36 28.01
N HIS A 370 15.48 -0.60 28.72
CA HIS A 370 16.63 -0.35 29.59
C HIS A 370 17.95 -0.13 28.85
N TYR A 371 18.16 -0.76 27.69
CA TYR A 371 19.45 -0.66 26.97
C TYR A 371 19.39 0.22 25.73
N PHE A 372 18.19 0.43 25.15
CA PHE A 372 18.02 1.18 23.91
C PHE A 372 17.12 2.42 24.05
N GLY A 373 16.46 2.62 25.20
CA GLY A 373 15.55 3.74 25.41
C GLY A 373 14.29 3.68 24.54
N ILE A 374 13.92 2.50 24.04
CA ILE A 374 12.76 2.29 23.17
C ILE A 374 11.59 1.82 24.03
N ASN A 375 10.73 2.76 24.38
CA ASN A 375 9.59 2.54 25.26
C ASN A 375 8.39 3.41 24.85
N GLN A 376 7.24 3.20 25.52
CA GLN A 376 6.00 3.90 25.21
C GLN A 376 6.13 5.43 25.31
N LYS A 377 6.85 5.95 26.32
CA LYS A 377 7.09 7.40 26.47
C LYS A 377 7.82 7.97 25.26
N ASN A 378 8.92 7.35 24.84
CA ASN A 378 9.80 7.89 23.80
C ASN A 378 9.26 7.66 22.39
N LEU A 379 8.37 6.67 22.19
CA LEU A 379 7.82 6.35 20.87
C LEU A 379 6.55 7.15 20.52
N PHE A 380 5.75 7.51 21.50
CA PHE A 380 4.45 8.15 21.27
C PHE A 380 4.48 9.64 21.55
N LEU A 381 5.27 10.07 22.55
CA LEU A 381 5.53 11.48 22.90
C LEU A 381 4.28 12.32 23.20
N ASP A 382 3.12 11.69 23.41
CA ASP A 382 1.90 12.34 23.91
C ASP A 382 1.68 12.05 25.40
N ASP A 383 1.00 12.99 26.07
CA ASP A 383 0.80 12.98 27.52
C ASP A 383 0.09 11.71 28.01
N ASP A 384 -0.85 11.15 27.23
CA ASP A 384 -1.58 9.95 27.58
C ASP A 384 -0.66 8.72 27.63
N HIS A 385 0.18 8.53 26.60
CA HIS A 385 1.13 7.41 26.55
C HIS A 385 2.24 7.57 27.58
N ILE A 386 2.69 8.80 27.86
CA ILE A 386 3.64 9.09 28.95
C ILE A 386 3.02 8.71 30.30
N CYS A 387 1.78 9.15 30.55
CA CYS A 387 1.07 8.81 31.78
C CYS A 387 0.85 7.31 31.93
N GLN A 388 0.49 6.60 30.85
CA GLN A 388 0.33 5.14 30.87
C GLN A 388 1.65 4.43 31.22
N TYR A 389 2.76 4.87 30.61
CA TYR A 389 4.09 4.33 30.92
C TYR A 389 4.47 4.52 32.39
N LEU A 390 4.27 5.73 32.93
CA LEU A 390 4.58 6.04 34.34
C LEU A 390 3.71 5.22 35.31
N LYS A 391 2.41 5.07 35.01
CA LYS A 391 1.50 4.22 35.80
C LYS A 391 1.99 2.77 35.83
N LEU A 392 2.34 2.20 34.69
CA LEU A 392 2.86 0.83 34.60
C LEU A 392 4.15 0.64 35.41
N GLY A 393 5.07 1.62 35.34
CA GLY A 393 6.30 1.61 36.13
C GLY A 393 6.04 1.65 37.64
N LEU A 394 5.05 2.41 38.10
CA LEU A 394 4.64 2.43 39.51
C LEU A 394 4.07 1.08 39.96
N TYR A 395 3.21 0.44 39.15
CA TYR A 395 2.66 -0.87 39.46
C TYR A 395 3.74 -1.97 39.53
N GLN A 396 4.67 -1.99 38.58
CA GLN A 396 5.76 -2.97 38.57
C GLN A 396 6.67 -2.82 39.79
N ASN A 397 7.03 -1.59 40.16
CA ASN A 397 7.83 -1.31 41.34
C ASN A 397 7.08 -1.61 42.66
N ALA A 398 5.76 -1.45 42.69
CA ALA A 398 4.95 -1.76 43.88
C ALA A 398 4.79 -3.27 44.09
N VAL A 399 4.64 -4.05 43.02
CA VAL A 399 4.55 -5.53 43.09
C VAL A 399 5.89 -6.14 43.49
N LEU A 400 7.02 -5.63 42.96
CA LEU A 400 8.36 -6.12 43.32
C LEU A 400 8.72 -5.82 44.79
N ARG A 401 8.20 -4.72 45.38
CA ARG A 401 8.40 -4.39 46.81
C ARG A 401 7.52 -5.18 47.78
N GLN A 402 6.61 -6.01 47.29
CA GLN A 402 5.80 -6.92 48.13
C GLN A 402 6.31 -8.37 48.09
N GLU A 403 7.31 -8.65 47.25
CA GLU A 403 7.98 -9.96 47.14
C GLU A 403 9.38 -9.98 47.81
N ASP A 404 9.81 -8.84 48.38
CA ASP A 404 10.90 -8.69 49.35
C ASP A 404 10.30 -8.53 50.76
#